data_AF-A0A4Q3T3U3-F1
#
_entry.id   AF-A0A4Q3T3U3-F1
#
_cell.length_a   1.000
_cell.length_b   1.000
_cell.length_c   1.000
_cell.angle_alpha   90.00
_cell.angle_beta   90.00
_cell.angle_gamma   90.00
#
_symmetry.space_group_name_H-M   'P 1'
#
loop_
_entity.id
_entity.type
_entity.pdbx_description
1 polymer ?
#
loop_
_entity_poly.entity_id
_entity_poly.type
_entity_poly.pdbx_seq_one_letter_code
_entity_poly.pdbx_strand_id
1 'polypeptide(L)'
;MKKTFGIAFAFALIFLVESCKKSGTEAPDEIIGDSITLETFMSVEPPTFGGFKAAYTEIMAANPGIENDQNEFLKALYVYVRQHPLGVITEDLPITGTLGAADDDKIQTLGTESPISQAAQRLTREEWKLVFHEPIIVVIGGMRAHDMAYDAVHKNFPCDTGNEFDNSKGNAVLHSFWNAMMYRHASPNFADKFGTAHESESPADAMNTKMDLNNNKFGRDFAAAHKDASDEELLAMLMRQEFVFVKEGDTYPPLGIKLVYFVGKRQYDGVMTGSFTNPDSGGPWQATLLFSQCGDNLRGTMKIVRGAGFQERRFDAVLDNQGNINFTFSDPYNFENPQNNPFCRGMKGMLKGDENSMTGNWTSPNCSKGGLITLSKQ
;
A
#
# COMPACT_ATOMS: atom_id res chain seq x y z
N MET A 1 9.67 22.78 16.70
CA MET A 1 10.93 22.04 16.53
C MET A 1 10.78 20.62 15.95
N LYS A 2 9.80 19.79 16.34
CA LYS A 2 9.70 18.40 15.82
C LYS A 2 9.12 18.25 14.39
N LYS A 3 8.35 19.24 13.90
CA LYS A 3 7.84 19.27 12.51
C LYS A 3 8.87 19.80 11.49
N THR A 4 9.91 20.49 11.96
CA THR A 4 10.91 21.14 11.10
C THR A 4 12.05 20.21 10.65
N PHE A 5 12.35 19.15 11.42
CA PHE A 5 13.46 18.22 11.13
C PHE A 5 13.27 17.43 9.83
N GLY A 6 12.07 16.88 9.62
CA GLY A 6 11.76 16.14 8.40
C GLY A 6 11.60 17.02 7.17
N ILE A 7 11.27 18.30 7.37
CA ILE A 7 11.24 19.32 6.31
C ILE A 7 12.68 19.71 5.92
N ALA A 8 13.61 19.82 6.87
CA ALA A 8 15.00 20.16 6.60
C ALA A 8 15.80 19.04 5.89
N PHE A 9 15.55 17.76 6.21
CA PHE A 9 16.10 16.60 5.49
C PHE A 9 15.69 16.58 4.02
N ALA A 10 14.43 16.91 3.80
CA ALA A 10 13.74 16.93 2.54
C ALA A 10 14.23 18.11 1.67
N PHE A 11 14.51 19.28 2.28
CA PHE A 11 15.08 20.45 1.60
C PHE A 11 16.59 20.37 1.33
N ALA A 12 17.36 19.67 2.18
CA ALA A 12 18.78 19.40 2.00
C ALA A 12 19.10 18.69 0.67
N LEU A 13 18.23 17.75 0.30
CA LEU A 13 18.33 16.95 -0.92
C LEU A 13 17.93 17.72 -2.18
N ILE A 14 16.87 18.52 -2.12
CA ILE A 14 16.30 19.27 -3.28
C ILE A 14 17.34 20.19 -3.91
N PHE A 15 18.17 20.87 -3.11
CA PHE A 15 19.11 21.85 -3.63
C PHE A 15 20.43 21.25 -4.12
N LEU A 16 20.81 20.09 -3.59
CA LEU A 16 21.89 19.30 -4.16
C LEU A 16 21.58 18.90 -5.62
N VAL A 17 20.29 18.80 -5.95
CA VAL A 17 19.79 18.46 -7.29
C VAL A 17 19.47 19.72 -8.15
N GLU A 18 18.89 20.78 -7.58
CA GLU A 18 18.63 22.03 -8.33
C GLU A 18 19.91 22.83 -8.65
N SER A 19 20.94 22.79 -7.80
CA SER A 19 22.26 23.38 -8.12
C SER A 19 22.99 22.66 -9.26
N CYS A 20 22.53 21.45 -9.63
CA CYS A 20 23.11 20.62 -10.70
C CYS A 20 22.29 20.64 -12.00
N LYS A 21 21.16 21.36 -12.08
CA LYS A 21 20.47 21.55 -13.36
C LYS A 21 21.24 22.54 -14.22
N LYS A 22 21.91 21.99 -15.25
CA LYS A 22 22.52 22.77 -16.33
C LYS A 22 21.43 23.57 -17.04
N SER A 23 21.42 24.89 -16.86
CA SER A 23 20.63 25.80 -17.69
C SER A 23 21.17 25.75 -19.11
N GLY A 24 20.30 25.35 -20.05
CA GLY A 24 20.50 25.63 -21.45
C GLY A 24 20.33 27.14 -21.66
N THR A 25 21.47 27.79 -21.94
CA THR A 25 21.65 29.11 -22.58
C THR A 25 21.03 30.34 -21.89
N GLU A 26 21.96 31.24 -21.50
CA GLU A 26 21.83 32.65 -21.10
C GLU A 26 21.81 32.94 -19.58
N ALA A 27 22.70 33.86 -19.16
CA ALA A 27 23.29 34.02 -17.82
C ALA A 27 22.80 35.32 -17.10
N PRO A 28 23.37 35.81 -15.96
CA PRO A 28 24.33 35.22 -15.00
C PRO A 28 23.96 35.42 -13.49
N ASP A 29 24.78 34.81 -12.62
CA ASP A 29 25.05 35.20 -11.21
C ASP A 29 24.01 34.92 -10.11
N GLU A 30 24.03 33.69 -9.59
CA GLU A 30 24.61 33.44 -8.25
C GLU A 30 24.99 31.95 -8.13
N ILE A 31 26.24 31.64 -8.49
CA ILE A 31 26.83 30.31 -8.35
C ILE A 31 27.31 30.15 -6.91
N ILE A 32 26.73 29.21 -6.15
CA ILE A 32 27.29 28.79 -4.86
C ILE A 32 28.22 27.60 -5.08
N GLY A 33 29.54 27.88 -5.15
CA GLY A 33 30.62 26.87 -5.07
C GLY A 33 31.08 26.25 -6.40
N ASP A 34 32.24 25.59 -6.36
CA ASP A 34 32.82 24.86 -7.50
C ASP A 34 31.81 23.82 -8.01
N SER A 35 31.40 23.95 -9.27
CA SER A 35 30.43 23.06 -9.92
C SER A 35 30.88 21.60 -9.86
N ILE A 36 30.20 20.79 -9.05
CA ILE A 36 30.37 19.34 -9.02
C ILE A 36 29.75 18.79 -10.30
N THR A 37 30.48 17.95 -11.04
CA THR A 37 29.91 17.29 -12.21
C THR A 37 28.97 16.17 -11.80
N LEU A 38 27.98 15.83 -12.64
CA LEU A 38 27.10 14.68 -12.42
C LEU A 38 27.90 13.38 -12.25
N GLU A 39 29.01 13.21 -12.98
CA GLU A 39 29.92 12.08 -12.86
C GLU A 39 30.61 12.04 -11.48
N THR A 40 31.10 13.19 -11.00
CA THR A 40 31.68 13.32 -9.67
C THR A 40 30.65 12.99 -8.58
N PHE A 41 29.42 13.49 -8.70
CA PHE A 41 28.35 13.19 -7.75
C PHE A 41 28.00 11.69 -7.71
N MET A 42 27.87 11.06 -8.88
CA MET A 42 27.55 9.63 -9.00
C MET A 42 28.69 8.71 -8.53
N SER A 43 29.91 9.24 -8.41
CA SER A 43 31.07 8.52 -7.87
C SER A 43 31.16 8.54 -6.33
N VAL A 44 30.35 9.38 -5.67
CA VAL A 44 30.32 9.46 -4.20
C VAL A 44 29.34 8.43 -3.66
N GLU A 45 29.79 7.61 -2.70
CA GLU A 45 28.89 6.68 -2.00
C GLU A 45 27.82 7.48 -1.23
N PRO A 46 26.53 7.11 -1.36
CA PRO A 46 25.47 7.78 -0.62
C PRO A 46 25.76 7.77 0.88
N PRO A 47 25.41 8.85 1.61
CA PRO A 47 25.62 8.85 3.04
C PRO A 47 24.81 7.77 3.73
N THR A 48 25.42 7.10 4.73
CA THR A 48 24.61 6.33 5.68
C THR A 48 23.70 7.29 6.44
N PHE A 49 22.53 6.81 6.86
CA PHE A 49 21.61 7.62 7.65
C PHE A 49 22.27 8.16 8.94
N GLY A 50 23.12 7.34 9.58
CA GLY A 50 23.92 7.74 10.74
C GLY A 50 24.85 8.92 10.43
N GLY A 51 25.56 8.87 9.29
CA GLY A 51 26.43 9.96 8.84
C GLY A 51 25.67 11.25 8.54
N PHE A 52 24.48 11.15 7.94
CA PHE A 52 23.63 12.32 7.72
C PHE A 52 23.12 12.92 9.03
N LYS A 53 22.65 12.09 9.96
CA LYS A 53 22.14 12.55 11.26
C LYS A 53 23.21 13.27 12.08
N ALA A 54 24.45 12.77 12.04
CA ALA A 54 25.61 13.42 12.65
C ALA A 54 25.85 14.81 12.02
N ALA A 55 25.89 14.88 10.69
CA ALA A 55 26.05 16.12 9.94
C ALA A 55 25.00 17.16 10.31
N TYR A 56 23.72 16.78 10.25
CA TYR A 56 22.61 17.65 10.59
C TYR A 56 22.74 18.20 12.02
N THR A 57 23.03 17.31 12.97
CA THR A 57 23.12 17.67 14.39
C THR A 57 24.23 18.69 14.62
N GLU A 58 25.39 18.49 13.99
CA GLU A 58 26.54 19.35 14.13
C GLU A 58 26.33 20.73 13.49
N ILE A 59 25.73 20.77 12.29
CA ILE A 59 25.43 22.03 11.59
C ILE A 59 24.44 22.89 12.35
N MET A 60 23.37 22.27 12.88
CA MET A 60 22.35 22.97 13.64
C MET A 60 22.87 23.47 14.98
N ALA A 61 23.78 22.71 15.62
CA ALA A 61 24.46 23.14 16.85
C ALA A 61 25.42 24.31 16.58
N ALA A 62 26.14 24.27 15.46
CA ALA A 62 27.07 25.31 15.06
C ALA A 62 26.38 26.59 14.57
N ASN A 63 25.17 26.47 14.00
CA ASN A 63 24.44 27.58 13.40
C ASN A 63 22.96 27.59 13.84
N PRO A 64 22.64 28.02 15.07
CA PRO A 64 21.26 28.08 15.53
C PRO A 64 20.41 29.01 14.64
N GLY A 65 19.30 28.51 14.10
CA GLY A 65 18.40 29.27 13.24
C GLY A 65 18.67 29.15 11.74
N ILE A 66 19.74 28.44 11.35
CA ILE A 66 20.10 28.18 9.95
C ILE A 66 18.98 27.45 9.19
N GLU A 67 18.10 26.72 9.88
CA GLU A 67 16.94 26.07 9.29
C GLU A 67 15.91 27.03 8.66
N ASN A 68 16.02 28.34 8.95
CA ASN A 68 15.17 29.38 8.37
C ASN A 68 15.79 29.99 7.10
N ASP A 69 17.07 29.74 6.84
CA ASP A 69 17.78 30.15 5.63
C ASP A 69 18.23 28.92 4.87
N GLN A 70 17.39 28.54 3.91
CA GLN A 70 17.57 27.32 3.15
C GLN A 70 18.96 27.26 2.50
N ASN A 71 19.42 28.34 1.87
CA ASN A 71 20.67 28.36 1.11
C ASN A 71 21.90 28.17 2.00
N GLU A 72 21.93 28.81 3.18
CA GLU A 72 23.05 28.67 4.10
C GLU A 72 23.08 27.30 4.79
N PHE A 73 21.93 26.74 5.16
CA PHE A 73 21.85 25.38 5.72
C PHE A 73 22.43 24.34 4.76
N LEU A 74 22.09 24.47 3.49
CA LEU A 74 22.52 23.59 2.41
C LEU A 74 24.03 23.63 2.17
N LYS A 75 24.57 24.85 2.13
CA LYS A 75 26.00 25.08 1.97
C LYS A 75 26.78 24.48 3.15
N ALA A 76 26.28 24.66 4.38
CA ALA A 76 26.88 24.04 5.56
C ALA A 76 26.85 22.51 5.50
N LEU A 77 25.75 21.91 5.03
CA LEU A 77 25.62 20.46 4.88
C LEU A 77 26.55 19.88 3.82
N TYR A 78 26.65 20.54 2.66
CA TYR A 78 27.59 20.14 1.62
C TYR A 78 29.04 20.21 2.11
N VAL A 79 29.42 21.32 2.75
CA VAL A 79 30.76 21.50 3.35
C VAL A 79 31.05 20.41 4.37
N TYR A 80 30.08 20.08 5.21
CA TYR A 80 30.21 19.02 6.21
C TYR A 80 30.49 17.65 5.58
N VAL A 81 29.64 17.21 4.64
CA VAL A 81 29.76 15.89 3.98
C VAL A 81 31.08 15.80 3.19
N ARG A 82 31.52 16.90 2.57
CA ARG A 82 32.80 16.95 1.86
C ARG A 82 34.01 16.86 2.81
N GLN A 83 33.93 17.47 3.98
CA GLN A 83 35.01 17.49 4.98
C GLN A 83 35.08 16.20 5.81
N HIS A 84 33.96 15.49 5.88
CA HIS A 84 33.83 14.20 6.57
C HIS A 84 33.44 13.14 5.53
N PRO A 85 34.36 12.78 4.61
CA PRO A 85 34.11 11.68 3.68
C PRO A 85 33.71 10.48 4.54
N LEU A 86 32.56 9.90 4.21
CA LEU A 86 31.88 8.89 5.01
C LEU A 86 32.63 7.56 4.93
N GLY A 87 33.87 7.56 5.39
CA GLY A 87 34.56 6.37 5.82
C GLY A 87 33.66 5.75 6.88
N VAL A 88 33.27 4.51 6.62
CA VAL A 88 32.45 3.64 7.46
C VAL A 88 32.49 4.12 8.90
N ILE A 89 31.43 4.79 9.36
CA ILE A 89 31.26 5.08 10.78
C ILE A 89 31.02 3.70 11.42
N THR A 90 32.10 2.99 11.72
CA THR A 90 32.14 1.75 12.51
C THR A 90 32.04 2.08 13.99
N GLU A 91 31.21 3.07 14.36
CA GLU A 91 30.86 3.21 15.76
C GLU A 91 29.76 2.20 16.04
N ASP A 92 30.20 1.10 16.66
CA ASP A 92 29.42 0.23 17.52
C ASP A 92 28.57 1.08 18.49
N LEU A 93 27.44 1.61 18.02
CA LEU A 93 26.31 1.85 18.90
C LEU A 93 25.83 0.46 19.33
N PRO A 94 25.83 0.13 20.62
CA PRO A 94 25.41 -1.19 21.06
C PRO A 94 23.92 -1.32 20.78
N ILE A 95 23.58 -1.91 19.63
CA ILE A 95 22.31 -2.61 19.45
C ILE A 95 22.48 -3.94 20.17
N THR A 96 22.50 -3.92 21.51
CA THR A 96 22.27 -5.14 22.28
C THR A 96 20.80 -5.48 22.13
N GLY A 97 20.51 -6.24 21.09
CA GLY A 97 19.20 -6.77 20.77
C GLY A 97 19.38 -7.84 19.71
N THR A 98 19.82 -9.02 20.14
CA THR A 98 19.71 -10.25 19.36
C THR A 98 18.32 -10.31 18.72
N LEU A 99 18.25 -10.30 17.39
CA LEU A 99 17.07 -10.72 16.62
C LEU A 99 16.90 -12.23 16.82
N GLY A 100 16.42 -12.59 18.01
CA GLY A 100 15.92 -13.90 18.37
C GLY A 100 14.41 -13.86 18.32
N ALA A 101 13.83 -14.87 17.68
CA ALA A 101 12.40 -15.09 17.60
C ALA A 101 11.71 -15.04 18.98
N ALA A 102 10.48 -14.51 18.97
CA ALA A 102 9.49 -14.47 20.06
C ALA A 102 9.72 -13.41 21.16
N ASP A 103 9.09 -12.25 21.00
CA ASP A 103 8.16 -11.64 21.98
C ASP A 103 7.70 -10.25 21.49
N ASP A 104 6.50 -10.19 20.92
CA ASP A 104 5.95 -9.01 20.22
C ASP A 104 5.15 -8.06 21.12
N ASP A 105 5.31 -8.15 22.45
CA ASP A 105 4.48 -7.37 23.40
C ASP A 105 5.20 -6.14 24.00
N LYS A 106 6.28 -5.67 23.36
CA LYS A 106 7.06 -4.51 23.86
C LYS A 106 7.55 -3.52 22.79
N ILE A 107 6.77 -3.28 21.73
CA ILE A 107 6.94 -2.04 20.93
C ILE A 107 6.16 -0.90 21.61
N GLN A 108 6.61 -0.46 22.78
CA GLN A 108 6.12 0.79 23.39
C GLN A 108 7.21 1.70 23.96
N THR A 109 8.48 1.44 23.64
CA THR A 109 9.57 2.38 23.95
C THR A 109 10.62 2.40 22.84
N LEU A 110 10.24 2.89 21.66
CA LEU A 110 11.21 3.38 20.67
C LEU A 110 11.15 4.91 20.67
N GLY A 111 12.33 5.51 20.75
CA GLY A 111 12.57 6.89 21.16
C GLY A 111 12.00 7.96 20.23
N THR A 112 12.29 9.19 20.61
CA THR A 112 11.78 10.48 20.13
C THR A 112 12.07 10.85 18.65
N GLU A 113 12.25 9.88 17.77
CA GLU A 113 12.56 10.08 16.36
C GLU A 113 11.31 10.44 15.53
N SER A 114 11.51 11.26 14.49
CA SER A 114 10.43 11.68 13.59
C SER A 114 10.02 10.51 12.68
N PRO A 115 8.75 10.38 12.26
CA PRO A 115 8.34 9.39 11.25
C PRO A 115 9.21 9.42 9.97
N ILE A 116 9.71 10.60 9.60
CA ILE A 116 10.58 10.79 8.44
C ILE A 116 11.95 10.14 8.62
N SER A 117 12.51 10.13 9.83
CA SER A 117 13.80 9.47 10.10
C SER A 117 13.69 7.96 10.11
N GLN A 118 12.55 7.41 10.54
CA GLN A 118 12.33 5.96 10.52
C GLN A 118 12.12 5.45 9.09
N ALA A 119 11.37 6.19 8.27
CA ALA A 119 11.15 5.83 6.87
C ALA A 119 12.45 5.94 6.03
N ALA A 120 13.32 6.93 6.29
CA ALA A 120 14.61 7.04 5.61
C ALA A 120 15.57 5.86 5.88
N GLN A 121 15.44 5.18 7.01
CA GLN A 121 16.25 3.99 7.34
C GLN A 121 15.82 2.74 6.55
N ARG A 122 14.66 2.77 5.89
CA ARG A 122 14.05 1.62 5.21
C ARG A 122 14.14 1.72 3.68
N LEU A 123 14.71 2.80 3.15
CA LEU A 123 14.83 3.00 1.72
C LEU A 123 15.98 2.16 1.14
N THR A 124 15.66 1.41 0.09
CA THR A 124 16.60 0.71 -0.77
C THR A 124 17.50 1.69 -1.52
N ARG A 125 18.61 1.19 -2.07
CA ARG A 125 19.52 2.02 -2.88
C ARG A 125 18.83 2.67 -4.07
N GLU A 126 17.94 1.96 -4.75
CA GLU A 126 17.24 2.49 -5.93
C GLU A 126 16.13 3.47 -5.55
N GLU A 127 15.43 3.26 -4.43
CA GLU A 127 14.47 4.23 -3.91
C GLU A 127 15.15 5.54 -3.52
N TRP A 128 16.33 5.46 -2.90
CA TRP A 128 17.13 6.64 -2.59
C TRP A 128 17.40 7.48 -3.84
N LYS A 129 17.79 6.86 -4.96
CA LYS A 129 17.99 7.57 -6.23
C LYS A 129 16.74 8.34 -6.62
N LEU A 130 15.55 7.76 -6.49
CA LEU A 130 14.31 8.45 -6.83
C LEU A 130 14.00 9.60 -5.87
N VAL A 131 14.22 9.42 -4.59
CA VAL A 131 14.07 10.49 -3.58
C VAL A 131 14.97 11.69 -3.90
N PHE A 132 16.18 11.46 -4.41
CA PHE A 132 17.06 12.56 -4.85
C PHE A 132 16.53 13.30 -6.08
N HIS A 133 15.86 12.63 -7.02
CA HIS A 133 15.48 13.23 -8.31
C HIS A 133 14.06 13.84 -8.34
N GLU A 134 13.24 13.57 -7.34
CA GLU A 134 11.82 13.91 -7.35
C GLU A 134 11.51 15.13 -6.46
N PRO A 135 10.52 15.98 -6.83
CA PRO A 135 10.14 17.11 -5.99
C PRO A 135 9.69 16.65 -4.61
N ILE A 136 10.02 17.41 -3.57
CA ILE A 136 9.86 16.89 -2.21
C ILE A 136 8.43 16.63 -1.76
N ILE A 137 7.48 17.36 -2.34
CA ILE A 137 6.07 17.12 -2.09
C ILE A 137 5.64 15.73 -2.58
N VAL A 138 6.27 15.23 -3.65
CA VAL A 138 6.06 13.89 -4.20
C VAL A 138 6.60 12.85 -3.22
N VAL A 139 7.81 13.05 -2.68
CA VAL A 139 8.42 12.17 -1.67
C VAL A 139 7.56 12.11 -0.41
N ILE A 140 7.13 13.26 0.13
CA ILE A 140 6.25 13.32 1.30
C ILE A 140 4.92 12.59 1.04
N GLY A 141 4.35 12.74 -0.17
CA GLY A 141 3.18 11.98 -0.61
C GLY A 141 3.42 10.47 -0.57
N GLY A 142 4.58 10.02 -1.06
CA GLY A 142 4.98 8.61 -1.04
C GLY A 142 5.15 8.02 0.36
N MET A 143 5.73 8.78 1.29
CA MET A 143 5.90 8.35 2.68
C MET A 143 4.56 8.22 3.41
N ARG A 144 3.66 9.20 3.24
CA ARG A 144 2.31 9.13 3.81
C ARG A 144 1.52 7.95 3.25
N ALA A 145 1.69 7.66 1.97
CA ALA A 145 1.04 6.54 1.31
C ALA A 145 1.42 5.20 1.96
N HIS A 146 2.67 5.03 2.39
CA HIS A 146 3.12 3.82 3.10
C HIS A 146 2.40 3.70 4.45
N ASP A 147 2.40 4.76 5.27
CA ASP A 147 1.76 4.74 6.60
C ASP A 147 0.26 4.42 6.50
N MET A 148 -0.43 5.02 5.53
CA MET A 148 -1.84 4.73 5.26
C MET A 148 -2.08 3.26 4.93
N ALA A 149 -1.20 2.66 4.13
CA ALA A 149 -1.32 1.27 3.74
C ALA A 149 -0.98 0.31 4.88
N TYR A 150 0.06 0.62 5.64
CA TYR A 150 0.49 -0.12 6.81
C TYR A 150 -0.61 -0.17 7.89
N ASP A 151 -1.20 0.98 8.22
CA ASP A 151 -2.32 1.07 9.16
C ASP A 151 -3.55 0.30 8.67
N ALA A 152 -3.84 0.41 7.36
CA ALA A 152 -4.95 -0.31 6.74
C ALA A 152 -4.79 -1.82 6.86
N VAL A 153 -3.61 -2.39 6.59
CA VAL A 153 -3.43 -3.84 6.65
C VAL A 153 -3.44 -4.36 8.08
N HIS A 154 -2.81 -3.67 9.04
CA HIS A 154 -2.86 -4.05 10.45
C HIS A 154 -4.28 -4.08 11.00
N LYS A 155 -5.09 -3.10 10.62
CA LYS A 155 -6.49 -3.04 11.03
C LYS A 155 -7.33 -4.16 10.41
N ASN A 156 -7.09 -4.47 9.14
CA ASN A 156 -8.03 -5.29 8.35
C ASN A 156 -7.58 -6.74 8.13
N PHE A 157 -6.31 -7.08 8.40
CA PHE A 157 -5.75 -8.43 8.24
C PHE A 157 -5.11 -8.98 9.53
N PRO A 158 -5.82 -8.95 10.67
CA PRO A 158 -5.28 -9.46 11.94
C PRO A 158 -5.07 -10.98 11.96
N CYS A 159 -5.47 -11.70 10.91
CA CYS A 159 -5.27 -13.14 10.76
C CYS A 159 -3.94 -13.50 10.07
N ASP A 160 -3.30 -12.53 9.43
CA ASP A 160 -2.03 -12.69 8.73
C ASP A 160 -0.91 -12.30 9.70
N THR A 161 -0.83 -12.99 10.84
CA THR A 161 0.15 -12.74 11.91
C THR A 161 1.40 -13.56 11.66
N GLY A 162 2.47 -12.90 11.22
CA GLY A 162 3.80 -13.48 11.00
C GLY A 162 4.59 -12.64 10.01
N ASN A 163 5.93 -12.57 10.17
CA ASN A 163 6.90 -11.90 9.28
C ASN A 163 6.35 -10.67 8.52
N GLU A 164 5.68 -9.72 9.18
CA GLU A 164 5.12 -8.51 8.54
C GLU A 164 4.20 -8.78 7.33
N PHE A 165 3.31 -9.78 7.44
CA PHE A 165 2.37 -10.20 6.39
C PHE A 165 3.03 -10.84 5.17
N ASP A 166 4.33 -11.12 5.18
CA ASP A 166 5.08 -11.58 3.99
C ASP A 166 4.33 -12.67 3.19
N ASN A 167 4.20 -12.44 1.88
CA ASN A 167 3.50 -13.31 0.92
C ASN A 167 2.00 -13.57 1.18
N SER A 168 1.37 -12.89 2.13
CA SER A 168 -0.05 -13.07 2.49
C SER A 168 -0.99 -12.13 1.74
N LYS A 169 -2.30 -12.26 1.98
CA LYS A 169 -3.30 -11.31 1.45
C LYS A 169 -3.13 -9.92 2.05
N GLY A 170 -2.75 -9.82 3.32
CA GLY A 170 -2.37 -8.57 3.96
C GLY A 170 -1.26 -7.85 3.19
N ASN A 171 -0.18 -8.56 2.84
CA ASN A 171 0.91 -7.98 2.06
C ASN A 171 0.49 -7.63 0.62
N ALA A 172 -0.35 -8.45 -0.03
CA ALA A 172 -0.92 -8.09 -1.33
C ALA A 172 -1.72 -6.78 -1.29
N VAL A 173 -2.49 -6.54 -0.23
CA VAL A 173 -3.19 -5.27 -0.01
C VAL A 173 -2.22 -4.14 0.34
N LEU A 174 -1.17 -4.41 1.11
CA LEU A 174 -0.15 -3.42 1.47
C LEU A 174 0.47 -2.82 0.21
N HIS A 175 1.05 -3.66 -0.65
CA HIS A 175 1.70 -3.25 -1.90
C HIS A 175 0.73 -2.52 -2.84
N SER A 176 -0.47 -3.06 -3.00
CA SER A 176 -1.48 -2.48 -3.90
C SER A 176 -2.00 -1.14 -3.39
N PHE A 177 -2.38 -1.05 -2.11
CA PHE A 177 -2.94 0.18 -1.57
C PHE A 177 -1.86 1.24 -1.38
N TRP A 178 -0.63 0.87 -1.03
CA TRP A 178 0.50 1.79 -1.03
C TRP A 178 0.73 2.41 -2.40
N ASN A 179 0.80 1.59 -3.47
CA ASN A 179 0.95 2.10 -4.83
C ASN A 179 -0.23 2.94 -5.31
N ALA A 180 -1.45 2.58 -4.90
CA ALA A 180 -2.64 3.38 -5.16
C ALA A 180 -2.55 4.77 -4.49
N MET A 181 -2.09 4.83 -3.24
CA MET A 181 -1.91 6.08 -2.50
C MET A 181 -0.76 6.91 -3.07
N MET A 182 0.37 6.30 -3.47
CA MET A 182 1.44 7.00 -4.18
C MET A 182 0.93 7.60 -5.50
N TYR A 183 0.12 6.85 -6.25
CA TYR A 183 -0.46 7.33 -7.52
C TYR A 183 -1.30 8.59 -7.31
N ARG A 184 -2.11 8.63 -6.24
CA ARG A 184 -3.02 9.76 -5.93
C ARG A 184 -2.33 10.95 -5.28
N HIS A 185 -1.44 10.70 -4.33
CA HIS A 185 -0.90 11.72 -3.42
C HIS A 185 0.52 12.16 -3.76
N ALA A 186 1.23 11.43 -4.62
CA ALA A 186 2.54 11.79 -5.13
C ALA A 186 2.45 12.08 -6.64
N SER A 187 2.61 11.06 -7.47
CA SER A 187 2.28 11.11 -8.90
C SER A 187 2.22 9.70 -9.50
N PRO A 188 1.54 9.50 -10.64
CA PRO A 188 1.55 8.22 -11.36
C PRO A 188 2.97 7.71 -11.69
N ASN A 189 3.84 8.61 -12.16
CA ASN A 189 5.21 8.29 -12.53
C ASN A 189 6.06 7.93 -11.31
N PHE A 190 5.88 8.64 -10.19
CA PHE A 190 6.57 8.33 -8.95
C PHE A 190 6.15 6.95 -8.43
N ALA A 191 4.85 6.66 -8.38
CA ALA A 191 4.34 5.38 -7.91
C ALA A 191 4.93 4.19 -8.71
N ASP A 192 5.04 4.33 -10.03
CA ASP A 192 5.60 3.30 -10.90
C ASP A 192 7.09 3.06 -10.66
N LYS A 193 7.89 4.14 -10.67
CA LYS A 193 9.33 4.05 -10.44
C LYS A 193 9.66 3.59 -9.03
N PHE A 194 9.00 4.18 -8.03
CA PHE A 194 9.27 3.91 -6.62
C PHE A 194 8.86 2.50 -6.24
N GLY A 195 7.65 2.07 -6.61
CA GLY A 195 7.22 0.70 -6.39
C GLY A 195 8.09 -0.33 -7.12
N THR A 196 8.68 0.01 -8.28
CA THR A 196 9.63 -0.88 -8.97
C THR A 196 11.00 -0.89 -8.29
N ALA A 197 11.46 0.26 -7.81
CA ALA A 197 12.73 0.39 -7.09
C ALA A 197 12.70 -0.36 -5.75
N HIS A 198 11.57 -0.33 -5.04
CA HIS A 198 11.37 -1.08 -3.80
C HIS A 198 11.68 -2.57 -3.97
N GLU A 199 11.21 -3.17 -5.06
CA GLU A 199 11.39 -4.61 -5.29
C GLU A 199 12.76 -4.99 -5.89
N SER A 200 13.66 -4.00 -6.11
CA SER A 200 14.89 -4.20 -6.88
C SER A 200 16.05 -4.84 -6.11
N GLU A 201 15.99 -4.88 -4.77
CA GLU A 201 17.02 -5.50 -3.94
C GLU A 201 16.97 -7.02 -3.94
N SER A 202 15.85 -7.59 -4.41
CA SER A 202 15.71 -9.01 -4.68
C SER A 202 15.72 -9.29 -6.19
N PRO A 203 16.18 -10.49 -6.63
CA PRO A 203 16.13 -10.85 -8.04
C PRO A 203 14.71 -10.71 -8.61
N ALA A 204 14.56 -10.05 -9.75
CA ALA A 204 13.25 -9.79 -10.36
C ALA A 204 12.46 -11.07 -10.71
N ASP A 205 13.16 -12.20 -10.84
CA ASP A 205 12.58 -13.50 -11.09
C ASP A 205 12.16 -14.26 -9.82
N ALA A 206 12.57 -13.78 -8.64
CA ALA A 206 12.11 -14.30 -7.36
C ALA A 206 10.58 -14.21 -7.29
N MET A 207 9.97 -15.26 -6.75
CA MET A 207 8.52 -15.40 -6.72
C MET A 207 7.86 -14.25 -5.94
N ASN A 208 8.44 -13.85 -4.82
CA ASN A 208 7.98 -12.74 -3.98
C ASN A 208 8.03 -11.41 -4.74
N THR A 209 9.17 -11.08 -5.36
CA THR A 209 9.31 -9.87 -6.21
C THR A 209 8.27 -9.82 -7.34
N LYS A 210 7.92 -10.94 -7.96
CA LYS A 210 6.85 -10.99 -8.98
C LYS A 210 5.47 -10.70 -8.38
N MET A 211 5.21 -11.18 -7.17
CA MET A 211 4.02 -10.86 -6.38
C MET A 211 3.88 -9.37 -6.15
N ASP A 212 4.94 -8.78 -5.62
CA ASP A 212 4.95 -7.41 -5.19
C ASP A 212 4.85 -6.48 -6.40
N LEU A 213 5.62 -6.73 -7.47
CA LEU A 213 5.49 -5.98 -8.73
C LEU A 213 4.09 -6.07 -9.35
N ASN A 214 3.46 -7.25 -9.29
CA ASN A 214 2.07 -7.43 -9.75
C ASN A 214 1.08 -6.60 -8.93
N ASN A 215 1.16 -6.71 -7.62
CA ASN A 215 0.26 -6.03 -6.69
C ASN A 215 0.47 -4.51 -6.72
N ASN A 216 1.73 -4.07 -6.82
CA ASN A 216 2.10 -2.67 -7.07
C ASN A 216 1.41 -2.13 -8.32
N LYS A 217 1.53 -2.85 -9.45
CA LYS A 217 0.87 -2.45 -10.71
C LYS A 217 -0.65 -2.45 -10.57
N PHE A 218 -1.23 -3.49 -9.99
CA PHE A 218 -2.67 -3.59 -9.74
C PHE A 218 -3.15 -2.34 -8.98
N GLY A 219 -2.45 -1.95 -7.91
CA GLY A 219 -2.74 -0.75 -7.13
C GLY A 219 -2.80 0.54 -7.95
N ARG A 220 -1.80 0.77 -8.82
CA ARG A 220 -1.75 1.95 -9.70
C ARG A 220 -2.90 1.97 -10.69
N ASP A 221 -3.14 0.85 -11.36
CA ASP A 221 -4.24 0.71 -12.34
C ASP A 221 -5.60 0.88 -11.65
N PHE A 222 -5.75 0.34 -10.44
CA PHE A 222 -6.96 0.43 -9.64
C PHE A 222 -7.27 1.86 -9.23
N ALA A 223 -6.27 2.62 -8.76
CA ALA A 223 -6.43 4.05 -8.47
C ALA A 223 -6.76 4.86 -9.74
N ALA A 224 -6.14 4.54 -10.87
CA ALA A 224 -6.40 5.21 -12.14
C ALA A 224 -7.84 4.99 -12.64
N ALA A 225 -8.42 3.81 -12.38
CA ALA A 225 -9.79 3.46 -12.75
C ALA A 225 -10.86 4.09 -11.83
N HIS A 226 -10.51 4.43 -10.59
CA HIS A 226 -11.46 4.89 -9.56
C HIS A 226 -11.11 6.30 -9.05
N LYS A 227 -10.94 7.25 -9.97
CA LYS A 227 -10.51 8.63 -9.65
C LYS A 227 -11.46 9.37 -8.71
N ASP A 228 -12.74 9.03 -8.75
CA ASP A 228 -13.80 9.70 -7.99
C ASP A 228 -14.03 9.10 -6.59
N ALA A 229 -13.42 7.95 -6.28
CA ALA A 229 -13.56 7.31 -4.97
C ALA A 229 -12.72 8.03 -3.90
N SER A 230 -13.18 8.15 -2.66
CA SER A 230 -12.32 8.54 -1.53
C SER A 230 -11.22 7.49 -1.29
N ASP A 231 -10.20 7.80 -0.48
CA ASP A 231 -9.17 6.81 -0.14
C ASP A 231 -9.75 5.62 0.64
N GLU A 232 -10.71 5.87 1.52
CA GLU A 232 -11.43 4.85 2.27
C GLU A 232 -12.32 3.99 1.37
N GLU A 233 -13.02 4.62 0.41
CA GLU A 233 -13.81 3.90 -0.59
C GLU A 233 -12.90 3.03 -1.48
N LEU A 234 -11.76 3.57 -1.91
CA LEU A 234 -10.78 2.85 -2.71
C LEU A 234 -10.25 1.62 -1.96
N LEU A 235 -9.86 1.77 -0.69
CA LEU A 235 -9.44 0.66 0.16
C LEU A 235 -10.57 -0.38 0.33
N ALA A 236 -11.80 0.08 0.59
CA ALA A 236 -12.94 -0.80 0.75
C ALA A 236 -13.21 -1.62 -0.53
N MET A 237 -13.08 -1.03 -1.71
CA MET A 237 -13.23 -1.76 -2.98
C MET A 237 -12.04 -2.68 -3.25
N LEU A 238 -10.81 -2.24 -2.98
CA LEU A 238 -9.57 -3.00 -3.17
C LEU A 238 -9.56 -4.28 -2.34
N MET A 239 -9.95 -4.21 -1.06
CA MET A 239 -10.04 -5.39 -0.17
C MET A 239 -11.08 -6.43 -0.58
N ARG A 240 -11.91 -6.12 -1.57
CA ARG A 240 -12.95 -7.01 -2.10
C ARG A 240 -12.67 -7.48 -3.52
N GLN A 241 -11.50 -7.14 -4.07
CA GLN A 241 -11.01 -7.69 -5.33
C GLN A 241 -10.64 -9.16 -5.18
N GLU A 242 -10.58 -9.85 -6.32
CA GLU A 242 -10.20 -11.26 -6.34
C GLU A 242 -8.75 -11.45 -5.92
N PHE A 243 -8.56 -12.23 -4.87
CA PHE A 243 -7.26 -12.73 -4.43
C PHE A 243 -7.00 -14.09 -5.07
N VAL A 244 -5.91 -14.20 -5.82
CA VAL A 244 -5.45 -15.44 -6.44
C VAL A 244 -4.32 -16.01 -5.62
N PHE A 245 -4.57 -17.17 -5.03
CA PHE A 245 -3.52 -17.97 -4.42
C PHE A 245 -2.73 -18.68 -5.50
N VAL A 246 -1.42 -18.44 -5.55
CA VAL A 246 -0.51 -19.05 -6.52
C VAL A 246 0.45 -19.96 -5.77
N LYS A 247 0.51 -21.25 -6.15
CA LYS A 247 1.51 -22.17 -5.60
C LYS A 247 2.80 -22.09 -6.41
N GLU A 248 3.90 -22.53 -5.81
CA GLU A 248 5.14 -22.71 -6.54
C GLU A 248 4.91 -23.64 -7.75
N GLY A 249 5.32 -23.18 -8.93
CA GLY A 249 5.10 -23.88 -10.21
C GLY A 249 3.77 -23.59 -10.91
N ASP A 250 2.82 -22.88 -10.28
CA ASP A 250 1.59 -22.46 -10.94
C ASP A 250 1.85 -21.37 -11.99
N THR A 251 0.97 -21.27 -12.98
CA THR A 251 1.01 -20.15 -13.94
C THR A 251 0.60 -18.86 -13.25
N TYR A 252 1.51 -17.90 -13.27
CA TYR A 252 1.27 -16.57 -12.73
C TYR A 252 0.21 -15.82 -13.57
N PRO A 253 -0.78 -15.15 -12.95
CA PRO A 253 -1.76 -14.38 -13.71
C PRO A 253 -1.09 -13.23 -14.49
N PRO A 254 -1.72 -12.71 -15.56
CA PRO A 254 -1.18 -11.53 -16.23
C PRO A 254 -1.00 -10.36 -15.26
N LEU A 255 0.08 -9.63 -15.43
CA LEU A 255 0.54 -8.58 -14.52
C LEU A 255 -0.55 -7.50 -14.30
N GLY A 256 -0.87 -7.23 -13.03
CA GLY A 256 -1.77 -6.16 -12.62
C GLY A 256 -3.25 -6.44 -12.84
N ILE A 257 -3.66 -7.68 -13.10
CA ILE A 257 -5.08 -8.02 -13.33
C ILE A 257 -5.80 -8.46 -12.05
N LYS A 258 -5.10 -9.16 -11.15
CA LYS A 258 -5.66 -9.65 -9.88
C LYS A 258 -4.65 -9.48 -8.74
N LEU A 259 -5.14 -9.43 -7.51
CA LEU A 259 -4.28 -9.49 -6.32
C LEU A 259 -3.73 -10.90 -6.19
N VAL A 260 -2.42 -11.04 -5.96
CA VAL A 260 -1.75 -12.34 -5.84
C VAL A 260 -1.15 -12.49 -4.46
N TYR A 261 -1.20 -13.71 -3.93
CA TYR A 261 -0.60 -14.09 -2.65
C TYR A 261 -0.17 -15.57 -2.65
N PHE A 262 0.77 -15.94 -1.79
CA PHE A 262 1.35 -17.30 -1.73
C PHE A 262 1.19 -18.00 -0.38
N VAL A 263 0.85 -17.27 0.68
CA VAL A 263 0.72 -17.82 2.04
C VAL A 263 -0.61 -17.43 2.67
N GLY A 264 -1.17 -18.30 3.51
CA GLY A 264 -2.34 -17.97 4.31
C GLY A 264 -3.68 -18.16 3.59
N LYS A 265 -3.75 -18.98 2.53
CA LYS A 265 -5.03 -19.40 1.93
C LYS A 265 -5.94 -20.03 2.99
N ARG A 266 -7.18 -19.58 3.05
CA ARG A 266 -8.19 -20.05 4.01
C ARG A 266 -9.29 -20.86 3.34
N GLN A 267 -10.07 -21.54 4.17
CA GLN A 267 -11.12 -22.48 3.78
C GLN A 267 -12.09 -21.87 2.75
N TYR A 268 -12.58 -20.67 3.04
CA TYR A 268 -13.57 -19.99 2.21
C TYR A 268 -12.97 -19.09 1.14
N ASP A 269 -11.65 -19.02 0.97
CA ASP A 269 -11.07 -18.21 -0.11
C ASP A 269 -11.43 -18.78 -1.49
N GLY A 270 -11.93 -17.91 -2.37
CA GLY A 270 -12.15 -18.21 -3.79
C GLY A 270 -13.51 -17.78 -4.33
N VAL A 271 -13.85 -18.32 -5.50
CA VAL A 271 -15.09 -18.01 -6.22
C VAL A 271 -16.10 -19.12 -5.99
N MET A 272 -17.34 -18.73 -5.70
CA MET A 272 -18.49 -19.61 -5.62
C MET A 272 -19.57 -19.14 -6.58
N THR A 273 -20.25 -20.09 -7.20
CA THR A 273 -21.30 -19.81 -8.19
C THR A 273 -22.59 -20.54 -7.82
N GLY A 274 -23.73 -20.03 -8.28
CA GLY A 274 -25.01 -20.71 -8.07
C GLY A 274 -26.21 -19.82 -8.35
N SER A 275 -27.19 -19.84 -7.45
CA SER A 275 -28.45 -19.12 -7.62
C SER A 275 -28.75 -18.15 -6.48
N PHE A 276 -29.32 -17.01 -6.83
CA PHE A 276 -29.83 -16.01 -5.91
C PHE A 276 -31.28 -15.70 -6.29
N THR A 277 -32.23 -16.07 -5.44
CA THR A 277 -33.64 -15.82 -5.71
C THR A 277 -34.06 -14.49 -5.09
N ASN A 278 -34.83 -13.71 -5.85
CA ASN A 278 -35.52 -12.53 -5.36
C ASN A 278 -36.95 -12.55 -5.91
N PRO A 279 -37.94 -13.03 -5.14
CA PRO A 279 -39.33 -13.12 -5.59
C PRO A 279 -39.93 -11.76 -5.96
N ASP A 280 -39.41 -10.64 -5.44
CA ASP A 280 -39.83 -9.29 -5.84
C ASP A 280 -39.35 -8.94 -7.25
N SER A 281 -38.30 -9.60 -7.74
CA SER A 281 -37.78 -9.42 -9.09
C SER A 281 -38.31 -10.45 -10.10
N GLY A 282 -39.05 -11.48 -9.67
CA GLY A 282 -39.67 -12.46 -10.60
C GLY A 282 -38.82 -13.67 -11.01
N GLY A 283 -37.85 -14.11 -10.21
CA GLY A 283 -37.16 -15.40 -10.46
C GLY A 283 -35.72 -15.49 -9.95
N PRO A 284 -35.05 -16.64 -10.15
CA PRO A 284 -33.65 -16.83 -9.78
C PRO A 284 -32.71 -16.02 -10.69
N TRP A 285 -31.65 -15.51 -10.08
CA TRP A 285 -30.50 -14.91 -10.74
C TRP A 285 -29.33 -15.89 -10.67
N GLN A 286 -28.50 -15.91 -11.69
CA GLN A 286 -27.19 -16.57 -11.60
C GLN A 286 -26.32 -15.73 -10.68
N ALA A 287 -25.72 -16.35 -9.67
CA ALA A 287 -24.92 -15.68 -8.67
C ALA A 287 -23.46 -16.11 -8.77
N THR A 288 -22.55 -15.16 -8.62
CA THR A 288 -21.12 -15.37 -8.43
C THR A 288 -20.71 -14.58 -7.20
N LEU A 289 -20.20 -15.25 -6.17
CA LEU A 289 -19.66 -14.62 -4.98
C LEU A 289 -18.17 -14.90 -4.90
N LEU A 290 -17.41 -13.84 -4.69
CA LEU A 290 -16.00 -13.91 -4.36
C LEU A 290 -15.87 -13.79 -2.85
N PHE A 291 -15.10 -14.69 -2.25
CA PHE A 291 -14.81 -14.70 -0.83
C PHE A 291 -13.31 -14.52 -0.56
N SER A 292 -13.02 -13.67 0.42
CA SER A 292 -11.73 -13.55 1.08
C SER A 292 -11.93 -13.62 2.59
N GLN A 293 -11.34 -14.63 3.22
CA GLN A 293 -11.47 -14.89 4.65
C GLN A 293 -10.24 -14.44 5.44
N CYS A 294 -10.47 -13.80 6.59
CA CYS A 294 -9.45 -13.45 7.56
C CYS A 294 -9.94 -13.73 8.99
N GLY A 295 -9.47 -14.85 9.56
CA GLY A 295 -10.04 -15.40 10.78
C GLY A 295 -11.52 -15.76 10.56
N ASP A 296 -12.38 -15.28 11.45
CA ASP A 296 -13.83 -15.46 11.34
C ASP A 296 -14.50 -14.41 10.44
N ASN A 297 -13.76 -13.40 10.00
CA ASN A 297 -14.29 -12.38 9.11
C ASN A 297 -14.15 -12.82 7.65
N LEU A 298 -15.20 -12.64 6.86
CA LEU A 298 -15.17 -12.79 5.42
C LEU A 298 -15.58 -11.48 4.76
N ARG A 299 -15.06 -11.24 3.56
CA ARG A 299 -15.44 -10.11 2.72
C ARG A 299 -15.39 -10.52 1.26
N GLY A 300 -16.05 -9.73 0.42
CA GLY A 300 -15.87 -9.85 -1.03
C GLY A 300 -16.99 -9.19 -1.80
N THR A 301 -17.26 -9.72 -3.00
CA THR A 301 -18.28 -9.22 -3.90
C THR A 301 -19.27 -10.29 -4.29
N MET A 302 -20.50 -9.86 -4.55
CA MET A 302 -21.57 -10.65 -5.13
C MET A 302 -21.96 -10.01 -6.45
N LYS A 303 -21.90 -10.79 -7.52
CA LYS A 303 -22.45 -10.45 -8.83
C LYS A 303 -23.64 -11.35 -9.11
N ILE A 304 -24.78 -10.75 -9.45
CA ILE A 304 -25.98 -11.48 -9.88
C ILE A 304 -26.38 -11.05 -11.29
N VAL A 305 -26.74 -12.02 -12.13
CA VAL A 305 -27.09 -11.81 -13.54
C VAL A 305 -28.38 -12.56 -13.90
N ARG A 306 -29.26 -11.91 -14.67
CA ARG A 306 -30.47 -12.51 -15.23
C ARG A 306 -30.88 -11.83 -16.53
N GLY A 307 -30.70 -12.53 -17.65
CA GLY A 307 -30.86 -11.91 -18.97
C GLY A 307 -29.88 -10.74 -19.13
N ALA A 308 -30.39 -9.58 -19.52
CA ALA A 308 -29.59 -8.34 -19.58
C ALA A 308 -29.44 -7.63 -18.22
N GLY A 309 -30.19 -8.05 -17.19
CA GLY A 309 -30.09 -7.46 -15.87
C GLY A 309 -28.85 -7.95 -15.14
N PHE A 310 -28.12 -7.03 -14.50
CA PHE A 310 -27.02 -7.37 -13.60
C PHE A 310 -27.03 -6.47 -12.37
N GLN A 311 -26.48 -6.96 -11.27
CA GLN A 311 -26.19 -6.17 -10.08
C GLN A 311 -24.90 -6.68 -9.45
N GLU A 312 -24.08 -5.77 -8.96
CA GLU A 312 -22.89 -6.07 -8.19
C GLU A 312 -23.00 -5.42 -6.81
N ARG A 313 -22.55 -6.14 -5.79
CA ARG A 313 -22.62 -5.75 -4.38
C ARG A 313 -21.34 -6.14 -3.68
N ARG A 314 -20.95 -5.33 -2.72
CA ARG A 314 -19.92 -5.68 -1.74
C ARG A 314 -20.59 -6.33 -0.53
N PHE A 315 -19.87 -7.19 0.18
CA PHE A 315 -20.34 -7.72 1.45
C PHE A 315 -19.23 -7.85 2.47
N ASP A 316 -19.65 -7.84 3.73
CA ASP A 316 -18.90 -8.32 4.88
C ASP A 316 -19.70 -9.47 5.51
N ALA A 317 -19.01 -10.45 6.07
CA ALA A 317 -19.65 -11.55 6.75
C ALA A 317 -18.82 -12.07 7.93
N VAL A 318 -19.48 -12.79 8.84
CA VAL A 318 -18.84 -13.42 10.00
C VAL A 318 -19.22 -14.89 10.04
N LEU A 319 -18.21 -15.76 10.18
CA LEU A 319 -18.35 -17.18 10.46
C LEU A 319 -18.66 -17.35 11.96
N ASP A 320 -19.81 -17.93 12.28
CA ASP A 320 -20.17 -18.21 13.68
C ASP A 320 -19.60 -19.55 14.16
N ASN A 321 -19.73 -19.80 15.47
CA ASN A 321 -19.24 -21.02 16.12
C ASN A 321 -19.95 -22.31 15.62
N GLN A 322 -21.04 -22.18 14.87
CA GLN A 322 -21.78 -23.29 14.27
C GLN A 322 -21.43 -23.47 12.78
N GLY A 323 -20.48 -22.68 12.26
CA GLY A 323 -20.08 -22.72 10.86
C GLY A 323 -21.04 -22.02 9.90
N ASN A 324 -22.01 -21.23 10.39
CA ASN A 324 -22.84 -20.42 9.50
C ASN A 324 -22.15 -19.10 9.16
N ILE A 325 -22.35 -18.62 7.94
CA ILE A 325 -21.81 -17.34 7.48
C ILE A 325 -22.92 -16.30 7.47
N ASN A 326 -22.79 -15.27 8.30
CA ASN A 326 -23.76 -14.18 8.47
C ASN A 326 -23.32 -12.95 7.67
N PHE A 327 -24.06 -12.58 6.62
CA PHE A 327 -23.73 -11.52 5.67
C PHE A 327 -24.41 -10.20 5.99
N THR A 328 -23.68 -9.11 5.72
CA THR A 328 -24.21 -7.77 5.48
C THR A 328 -23.73 -7.31 4.11
N PHE A 329 -24.66 -7.10 3.18
CA PHE A 329 -24.32 -6.57 1.87
C PHE A 329 -24.34 -5.04 1.92
N SER A 330 -23.31 -4.42 1.38
CA SER A 330 -23.22 -2.97 1.24
C SER A 330 -24.16 -2.49 0.15
N ASP A 331 -24.80 -1.35 0.39
CA ASP A 331 -25.48 -0.60 -0.66
C ASP A 331 -24.44 -0.12 -1.69
N PRO A 332 -24.78 -0.09 -2.99
CA PRO A 332 -23.88 0.41 -4.01
C PRO A 332 -23.59 1.89 -3.80
N TYR A 333 -22.36 2.30 -4.09
CA TYR A 333 -22.03 3.70 -4.27
C TYR A 333 -22.76 4.28 -5.47
N ASN A 334 -22.85 5.61 -5.53
CA ASN A 334 -23.49 6.30 -6.65
C ASN A 334 -22.85 5.94 -8.00
N PHE A 335 -21.52 5.79 -8.05
CA PHE A 335 -20.81 5.39 -9.25
C PHE A 335 -20.96 3.89 -9.59
N GLU A 336 -21.31 3.04 -8.61
CA GLU A 336 -21.64 1.61 -8.84
C GLU A 336 -23.08 1.45 -9.37
N ASN A 337 -23.92 2.48 -9.28
CA ASN A 337 -25.29 2.51 -9.80
C ASN A 337 -25.60 3.83 -10.54
N PRO A 338 -24.91 4.13 -11.65
CA PRO A 338 -25.00 5.43 -12.33
C PRO A 338 -26.38 5.70 -12.92
N GLN A 339 -27.16 4.65 -13.17
CA GLN A 339 -28.53 4.74 -13.69
C GLN A 339 -29.58 4.92 -12.58
N ASN A 340 -29.15 4.93 -11.31
CA ASN A 340 -30.04 4.99 -10.14
C ASN A 340 -31.15 3.93 -10.19
N ASN A 341 -30.80 2.72 -10.65
CA ASN A 341 -31.75 1.61 -10.71
C ASN A 341 -32.21 1.25 -9.28
N PRO A 342 -33.50 0.95 -9.05
CA PRO A 342 -33.97 0.53 -7.73
C PRO A 342 -33.25 -0.72 -7.23
N PHE A 343 -32.92 -0.76 -5.95
CA PHE A 343 -32.28 -1.92 -5.33
C PHE A 343 -32.73 -2.19 -3.90
N CYS A 344 -32.55 -3.44 -3.47
CA CYS A 344 -32.74 -3.85 -2.09
C CYS A 344 -31.63 -3.24 -1.22
N ARG A 345 -32.03 -2.42 -0.25
CA ARG A 345 -31.16 -1.72 0.71
C ARG A 345 -30.99 -2.53 1.98
N GLY A 346 -29.87 -2.37 2.66
CA GLY A 346 -29.63 -2.98 3.97
C GLY A 346 -29.84 -4.49 3.97
N MET A 347 -29.39 -5.14 2.90
CA MET A 347 -29.53 -6.58 2.71
C MET A 347 -28.69 -7.34 3.73
N LYS A 348 -29.30 -8.35 4.36
CA LYS A 348 -28.65 -9.27 5.30
C LYS A 348 -28.94 -10.70 4.91
N GLY A 349 -28.03 -11.63 5.18
CA GLY A 349 -28.26 -13.04 4.90
C GLY A 349 -27.50 -13.98 5.82
N MET A 350 -27.82 -15.25 5.73
CA MET A 350 -27.13 -16.32 6.44
C MET A 350 -27.00 -17.50 5.50
N LEU A 351 -25.79 -18.03 5.34
CA LEU A 351 -25.51 -19.28 4.64
C LEU A 351 -25.11 -20.38 5.63
N LYS A 352 -25.53 -21.61 5.34
CA LYS A 352 -25.11 -22.83 6.03
C LYS A 352 -24.46 -23.77 5.04
N GLY A 353 -23.48 -24.54 5.48
CA GLY A 353 -22.77 -25.51 4.65
C GLY A 353 -21.27 -25.44 4.90
N ASP A 354 -20.50 -25.74 3.87
CA ASP A 354 -19.03 -25.74 3.88
C ASP A 354 -18.47 -25.02 2.64
N GLU A 355 -17.15 -25.02 2.48
CA GLU A 355 -16.48 -24.36 1.34
C GLU A 355 -16.82 -24.93 -0.03
N ASN A 356 -17.45 -26.11 -0.10
CA ASN A 356 -17.83 -26.77 -1.34
C ASN A 356 -19.26 -26.45 -1.74
N SER A 357 -20.17 -26.36 -0.76
CA SER A 357 -21.58 -26.07 -1.00
C SER A 357 -22.23 -25.35 0.17
N MET A 358 -22.91 -24.24 -0.12
CA MET A 358 -23.64 -23.46 0.87
C MET A 358 -25.05 -23.11 0.41
N THR A 359 -26.00 -23.07 1.34
CA THR A 359 -27.35 -22.62 1.08
C THR A 359 -27.89 -21.80 2.24
N GLY A 360 -28.79 -20.87 1.95
CA GLY A 360 -29.32 -20.01 2.99
C GLY A 360 -30.35 -19.03 2.49
N ASN A 361 -30.61 -18.01 3.31
CA ASN A 361 -31.60 -16.99 3.03
C ASN A 361 -31.01 -15.58 3.14
N TRP A 362 -31.73 -14.62 2.57
CA TRP A 362 -31.46 -13.20 2.73
C TRP A 362 -32.76 -12.41 2.90
N THR A 363 -32.64 -11.23 3.49
CA THR A 363 -33.74 -10.30 3.79
C THR A 363 -33.31 -8.86 3.51
N SER A 364 -34.25 -7.97 3.29
CA SER A 364 -34.03 -6.53 3.14
C SER A 364 -35.29 -5.74 3.54
N PRO A 365 -35.16 -4.57 4.17
CA PRO A 365 -36.31 -3.77 4.58
C PRO A 365 -37.24 -3.33 3.43
N ASN A 366 -36.70 -3.11 2.22
CA ASN A 366 -37.47 -2.68 1.05
C ASN A 366 -37.64 -3.75 -0.04
N CYS A 367 -37.21 -4.98 0.23
CA CYS A 367 -37.52 -6.17 -0.58
C CYS A 367 -38.07 -7.24 0.38
N SER A 368 -39.36 -7.11 0.70
CA SER A 368 -39.99 -7.76 1.85
C SER A 368 -40.10 -9.28 1.72
N LYS A 369 -40.00 -9.83 0.50
CA LYS A 369 -40.04 -11.28 0.30
C LYS A 369 -38.71 -11.97 0.57
N GLY A 370 -37.61 -11.21 0.67
CA GLY A 370 -36.26 -11.75 0.81
C GLY A 370 -35.92 -12.76 -0.29
N GLY A 371 -35.17 -13.81 0.04
CA GLY A 371 -34.99 -14.92 -0.87
C GLY A 371 -34.00 -15.96 -0.38
N LEU A 372 -33.68 -16.90 -1.27
CA LEU A 372 -32.75 -18.00 -1.08
C LEU A 372 -31.46 -17.78 -1.87
N ILE A 373 -30.35 -18.20 -1.29
CA ILE A 373 -29.04 -18.23 -1.91
C ILE A 373 -28.56 -19.68 -1.88
N THR A 374 -28.06 -20.20 -3.01
CA THR A 374 -27.44 -21.52 -3.11
C THR A 374 -26.17 -21.39 -3.92
N LEU A 375 -25.04 -21.84 -3.37
CA LEU A 375 -23.70 -21.65 -3.93
C LEU A 375 -22.92 -22.96 -3.89
N SER A 376 -22.04 -23.11 -4.87
CA SER A 376 -21.05 -24.18 -4.95
C SER A 376 -19.71 -23.62 -5.39
N LYS A 377 -18.62 -24.21 -4.91
CA LYS A 377 -17.26 -23.80 -5.29
C LYS A 377 -17.03 -23.99 -6.78
N GLN A 378 -16.36 -23.04 -7.42
CA GLN A 378 -15.97 -23.14 -8.83
C GLN A 378 -14.75 -24.05 -9.03
#